data_AF-A0AAD6YH91-F1
#
_entry.id   AF-A0AAD6YH91-F1
#
_cell.length_a   1.000
_cell.length_b   1.000
_cell.length_c   1.000
_cell.angle_alpha   90.00
_cell.angle_beta   90.00
_cell.angle_gamma   90.00
#
_symmetry.space_group_name_H-M   'P 1'
#
loop_
_entity.id
_entity.type
_entity.pdbx_description
1 polymer ?
#
loop_
_entity_poly.entity_id
_entity_poly.type
_entity_poly.pdbx_seq_one_letter_code
_entity_poly.pdbx_strand_id
1 'polypeptide(L)'
;MHHIRSRTKFRRLQQRADHANVSGIAKTGRPGVLVFQGGKHAIGEFLEGVRSLRYLDFHHVAMRPLPSDPEMHIAGPKPGLKEVEDMKDLVQALEAVGLKDWFRFEIGMSGPGSRSQPQSPSSPVPQSHPLDSVKSPSTSFSRANTTQNTSIRKDKK
;
A
#
# COMPACT_ATOMS: atom_id res chain seq x y z
N MET A 1 26.17 11.31 15.01
CA MET A 1 25.62 10.00 14.57
C MET A 1 24.10 10.15 14.37
N HIS A 2 23.57 9.77 13.20
CA HIS A 2 22.26 10.24 12.71
C HIS A 2 21.12 9.22 12.87
N HIS A 3 20.44 9.21 14.01
CA HIS A 3 19.23 8.39 14.25
C HIS A 3 17.93 9.22 14.21
N ILE A 4 16.78 8.58 14.03
CA ILE A 4 15.42 9.17 14.14
C ILE A 4 15.16 9.84 15.52
N ARG A 5 16.04 9.64 16.50
CA ARG A 5 16.01 10.28 17.83
C ARG A 5 16.04 11.82 17.85
N SER A 6 16.52 12.47 16.78
CA SER A 6 16.58 13.93 16.75
C SER A 6 15.21 14.52 16.44
N ARG A 7 14.65 15.33 17.35
CA ARG A 7 13.40 16.10 17.12
C ARG A 7 13.43 16.88 15.82
N THR A 8 14.58 17.47 15.45
CA THR A 8 14.74 18.21 14.19
C THR A 8 14.59 17.31 12.97
N LYS A 9 15.10 16.07 13.04
CA LYS A 9 14.93 15.08 11.97
C LYS A 9 13.49 14.55 11.91
N PHE A 10 12.88 14.29 13.06
CA PHE A 10 11.48 13.89 13.13
C PHE A 10 10.56 14.97 12.55
N ARG A 11 10.78 16.26 12.88
CA ARG A 11 10.03 17.37 12.30
C ARG A 11 10.17 17.44 10.77
N ARG A 12 11.37 17.22 10.23
CA ARG A 12 11.57 17.15 8.77
C ARG A 12 10.86 15.95 8.16
N LEU A 13 10.85 14.81 8.85
CA LEU A 13 10.13 13.61 8.43
C LEU A 13 8.61 13.85 8.40
N GLN A 14 8.08 14.51 9.43
CA GLN A 14 6.68 14.91 9.51
C GLN A 14 6.30 15.89 8.38
N GLN A 15 7.12 16.92 8.12
CA GLN A 15 6.91 17.83 6.99
C GLN A 15 6.87 17.11 5.64
N ARG A 16 7.72 16.09 5.43
CA ARG A 16 7.67 15.27 4.21
C ARG A 16 6.41 14.43 4.13
N ALA A 17 5.92 13.93 5.26
CA ALA A 17 4.69 13.16 5.30
C ALA A 17 3.48 14.01 4.97
N ASP A 18 3.41 15.22 5.53
CA ASP A 18 2.36 16.19 5.26
C ASP A 18 2.37 16.60 3.79
N HIS A 19 3.55 16.90 3.22
CA HIS A 19 3.71 17.29 1.82
C HIS A 19 3.28 16.18 0.85
N ALA A 20 3.69 14.94 1.13
CA ALA A 20 3.35 13.80 0.29
C ALA A 20 1.94 13.25 0.55
N ASN A 21 1.18 13.83 1.48
CA ASN A 21 -0.16 13.36 1.89
C ASN A 21 -0.17 11.88 2.32
N VAL A 22 0.85 11.47 3.09
CA VAL A 22 0.91 10.13 3.71
C VAL A 22 0.57 10.21 5.19
N SER A 23 -0.03 9.15 5.72
CA SER A 23 -0.41 9.03 7.13
C SER A 23 0.34 7.87 7.76
N GLY A 24 0.83 8.02 8.99
CA GLY A 24 1.61 6.95 9.63
C GLY A 24 2.02 7.22 11.05
N ILE A 25 2.67 6.22 11.64
CA ILE A 25 3.21 6.26 13.00
C ILE A 25 4.71 6.03 12.93
N ALA A 26 5.45 6.83 13.69
CA ALA A 26 6.88 6.67 13.87
C ALA A 26 7.20 6.45 15.34
N LYS A 27 7.83 5.33 15.65
CA LYS A 27 8.46 5.09 16.94
C LYS A 27 9.89 5.61 16.92
N THR A 28 10.19 6.61 17.75
CA THR A 28 11.55 7.12 17.90
C THR A 28 12.38 6.19 18.83
N GLY A 29 13.70 6.37 18.87
CA GLY A 29 14.59 5.53 19.70
C GLY A 29 15.47 4.55 18.92
N ARG A 30 15.78 3.40 19.51
CA ARG A 30 16.57 2.31 18.89
C ARG A 30 15.91 0.95 19.18
N PRO A 31 15.53 0.17 18.16
CA PRO A 31 15.38 0.59 16.76
C PRO A 31 14.31 1.69 16.64
N GLY A 32 14.50 2.60 15.68
CA GLY A 32 13.47 3.54 15.25
C GLY A 32 12.65 2.88 14.13
N VAL A 33 11.33 2.92 14.22
CA VAL A 33 10.43 2.22 13.30
C VAL A 33 9.43 3.21 12.72
N LEU A 34 9.20 3.14 11.42
CA LEU A 34 8.26 3.99 10.70
C LEU A 34 7.31 3.11 9.92
N VAL A 35 6.02 3.23 10.20
CA VAL A 35 4.95 2.57 9.45
C VAL A 35 4.03 3.64 8.90
N PHE A 36 3.83 3.64 7.59
CA PHE A 36 3.05 4.67 6.91
C PHE A 36 2.27 4.06 5.76
N GLN A 37 1.24 4.77 5.34
CA GLN A 37 0.36 4.42 4.25
C GLN A 37 0.00 5.65 3.43
N GLY A 38 -0.38 5.41 2.19
CA GLY A 38 -0.83 6.45 1.26
C GLY A 38 -1.03 5.88 -0.13
N GLY A 39 -1.44 6.74 -1.06
CA GLY A 39 -1.48 6.35 -2.47
C GLY A 39 -0.10 5.98 -3.00
N LYS A 40 -0.03 5.17 -4.06
CA LYS A 40 1.24 4.72 -4.66
C LYS A 40 2.18 5.89 -5.01
N HIS A 41 1.62 6.98 -5.55
CA HIS A 41 2.38 8.20 -5.87
C HIS A 41 2.91 8.89 -4.60
N ALA A 42 2.03 9.11 -3.62
CA ALA A 42 2.36 9.69 -2.31
C ALA A 42 3.48 8.93 -1.58
N ILE A 43 3.41 7.60 -1.59
CA ILE A 43 4.46 6.73 -1.01
C ILE A 43 5.80 6.94 -1.73
N GLY A 44 5.80 7.01 -3.06
CA GLY A 44 7.01 7.25 -3.85
C GLY A 44 7.68 8.58 -3.51
N GLU A 45 6.89 9.65 -3.55
CA GLU A 45 7.35 11.01 -3.21
C GLU A 45 7.87 11.10 -1.77
N PHE A 46 7.15 10.49 -0.83
CA PHE A 46 7.58 10.43 0.56
C PHE A 46 8.92 9.71 0.70
N LEU A 47 9.09 8.53 0.08
CA LEU A 47 10.32 7.75 0.14
C LEU A 47 11.52 8.50 -0.45
N GLU A 48 11.34 9.21 -1.56
CA GLU A 48 12.37 10.10 -2.13
C GLU A 48 12.74 11.21 -1.15
N GLY A 49 11.74 11.86 -0.54
CA GLY A 49 11.93 12.86 0.49
C GLY A 49 12.70 12.33 1.71
N VAL A 50 12.39 11.12 2.18
CA VAL A 50 13.06 10.49 3.33
C VAL A 50 14.50 10.11 3.01
N ARG A 51 14.77 9.58 1.81
CA ARG A 51 16.13 9.25 1.36
C ARG A 51 17.04 10.48 1.37
N SER A 52 16.51 11.65 1.04
CA SER A 52 17.27 12.92 1.09
C SER A 52 17.75 13.30 2.50
N LEU A 53 17.14 12.78 3.56
CA LEU A 53 17.46 13.11 4.96
C LEU A 53 18.73 12.41 5.49
N ARG A 54 19.37 11.56 4.66
CA ARG A 54 20.62 10.84 4.95
C ARG A 54 20.62 10.21 6.35
N TYR A 55 19.62 9.38 6.62
CA TYR A 55 19.66 8.53 7.82
C TYR A 55 20.76 7.48 7.65
N LEU A 56 21.51 7.25 8.73
CA LEU A 56 22.71 6.39 8.68
C LEU A 56 22.34 4.94 8.33
N ASP A 57 21.20 4.46 8.84
CA ASP A 57 20.70 3.10 8.66
C ASP A 57 19.19 3.14 8.39
N PHE A 58 18.78 3.42 7.15
CA PHE A 58 17.38 3.32 6.73
C PHE A 58 17.17 2.04 5.93
N HIS A 59 16.39 1.11 6.49
CA HIS A 59 16.01 -0.13 5.82
C HIS A 59 14.51 -0.13 5.55
N HIS A 60 14.15 -0.20 4.28
CA HIS A 60 12.78 -0.50 3.89
C HIS A 60 12.57 -2.00 4.07
N VAL A 61 11.69 -2.38 5.00
CA VAL A 61 11.47 -3.79 5.37
C VAL A 61 10.49 -4.44 4.39
N ALA A 62 9.28 -3.90 4.27
CA ALA A 62 8.23 -4.47 3.45
C ALA A 62 7.20 -3.42 3.05
N MET A 63 6.48 -3.71 1.96
CA MET A 63 5.33 -2.96 1.49
C MET A 63 4.20 -3.96 1.23
N ARG A 64 2.98 -3.61 1.66
CA ARG A 64 1.79 -4.42 1.45
C ARG A 64 0.67 -3.57 0.85
N PRO A 65 -0.05 -4.06 -0.18
CA PRO A 65 -1.27 -3.41 -0.64
C PRO A 65 -2.35 -3.53 0.44
N LEU A 66 -2.97 -2.41 0.79
CA LEU A 66 -4.13 -2.35 1.67
C LEU A 66 -5.40 -2.17 0.83
N PRO A 67 -6.53 -2.74 1.25
CA PRO A 67 -7.82 -2.40 0.65
C PRO A 67 -8.04 -0.88 0.77
N SER A 68 -8.68 -0.26 -0.22
CA SER A 68 -8.91 1.20 -0.28
C SER A 68 -9.99 1.68 0.71
N ASP A 69 -10.12 0.99 1.85
CA ASP A 69 -11.09 1.32 2.87
C ASP A 69 -10.67 2.62 3.57
N PRO A 70 -11.50 3.69 3.49
CA PRO A 70 -11.21 4.96 4.14
C PRO A 70 -11.23 4.87 5.67
N GLU A 71 -11.67 3.77 6.29
CA GLU A 71 -11.61 3.60 7.75
C GLU A 71 -10.24 3.08 8.23
N MET A 72 -9.41 2.57 7.31
CA MET A 72 -8.16 1.90 7.64
C MET A 72 -6.98 2.88 7.77
N HIS A 73 -7.13 3.92 8.60
CA HIS A 73 -6.09 4.93 8.82
C HIS A 73 -5.24 4.67 10.07
N ILE A 74 -3.98 4.26 9.86
CA ILE A 74 -3.02 3.95 10.95
C ILE A 74 -2.83 5.13 11.93
N ALA A 75 -2.82 6.39 11.46
CA ALA A 75 -2.65 7.58 12.31
C ALA A 75 -3.90 8.49 12.38
N GLY A 76 -5.06 7.96 12.00
CA GLY A 76 -6.32 8.71 11.93
C GLY A 76 -6.55 9.43 10.60
N PRO A 77 -7.66 10.17 10.46
CA PRO A 77 -8.16 10.68 9.18
C PRO A 77 -7.33 11.82 8.58
N LYS A 78 -6.36 12.36 9.33
CA LYS A 78 -5.49 13.43 8.86
C LYS A 78 -4.17 12.86 8.34
N PRO A 79 -3.65 13.37 7.21
CA PRO A 79 -2.28 13.08 6.80
C PRO A 79 -1.29 13.57 7.85
N GLY A 80 -0.14 12.92 7.90
CA GLY A 80 0.95 13.23 8.82
C GLY A 80 1.46 12.04 9.62
N LEU A 81 2.52 12.29 10.37
CA LEU A 81 3.13 11.29 11.24
C LEU A 81 2.82 11.55 12.70
N LYS A 82 2.32 10.52 13.39
CA LYS A 82 2.20 10.50 14.83
C LYS A 82 3.45 9.88 15.45
N GLU A 83 4.08 10.61 16.36
CA GLU A 83 5.18 10.07 17.17
C GLU A 83 4.63 9.18 18.29
N VAL A 84 5.29 8.05 18.53
CA VAL A 84 5.07 7.21 19.70
C VAL A 84 6.41 6.86 20.33
N GLU A 85 6.45 6.75 21.66
CA GLU A 85 7.67 6.42 22.40
C GLU A 85 7.89 4.91 22.44
N ASP A 86 6.82 4.16 22.64
CA ASP A 86 6.86 2.72 22.86
C ASP A 86 6.46 1.90 21.63
N MET A 87 7.14 0.75 21.49
CA MET A 87 6.75 -0.23 20.47
C MET A 87 5.34 -0.77 20.72
N LYS A 88 4.91 -0.82 22.00
CA LYS A 88 3.57 -1.28 22.39
C LYS A 88 2.49 -0.40 21.75
N ASP A 89 2.64 0.91 21.79
CA ASP A 89 1.68 1.86 21.23
C ASP A 89 1.60 1.76 19.71
N LEU A 90 2.76 1.58 19.06
CA LEU A 90 2.83 1.34 17.62
C LEU A 90 2.07 0.06 17.25
N VAL A 91 2.33 -1.04 17.98
CA VAL A 91 1.67 -2.32 17.74
C VAL A 91 0.17 -2.24 18.01
N GLN A 92 -0.26 -1.53 19.06
CA GLN A 92 -1.66 -1.33 19.39
C GLN A 92 -2.40 -0.53 18.30
N ALA A 93 -1.76 0.49 17.73
CA ALA A 93 -2.33 1.24 16.61
C ALA A 93 -2.47 0.37 15.34
N LEU A 94 -1.51 -0.52 15.09
CA LEU A 94 -1.60 -1.49 13.99
C LEU A 94 -2.63 -2.59 14.25
N GLU A 95 -2.86 -2.96 15.50
CA GLU A 95 -3.92 -3.90 15.88
C GLU A 95 -5.31 -3.34 15.59
N ALA A 96 -5.53 -2.05 15.84
CA ALA A 96 -6.80 -1.38 15.54
C ALA A 96 -7.18 -1.45 14.04
N VAL A 97 -6.18 -1.60 13.16
CA VAL A 97 -6.37 -1.75 11.71
C VAL A 97 -6.05 -3.18 11.21
N GLY A 98 -5.92 -4.17 12.10
CA GLY A 98 -5.67 -5.56 11.69
C GLY A 98 -4.30 -5.83 11.03
N LEU A 99 -3.31 -4.96 11.22
CA LEU A 99 -1.96 -5.06 10.66
C LEU A 99 -0.90 -5.58 11.65
N LYS A 100 -1.30 -5.86 12.90
CA LYS A 100 -0.40 -6.34 13.96
C LYS A 100 0.43 -7.55 13.53
N ASP A 101 -0.20 -8.62 13.05
CA ASP A 101 0.48 -9.89 12.80
C ASP A 101 1.43 -9.79 11.61
N TRP A 102 1.01 -9.07 10.56
CA TRP A 102 1.88 -8.74 9.43
C TRP A 102 3.10 -7.95 9.88
N PHE A 103 2.90 -6.89 10.66
CA PHE A 103 4.01 -6.07 11.16
C PHE A 103 5.00 -6.90 11.99
N ARG A 104 4.50 -7.71 12.93
CA ARG A 104 5.35 -8.58 13.77
C ARG A 104 6.13 -9.59 12.95
N PHE A 105 5.54 -10.12 11.89
CA PHE A 105 6.21 -11.04 10.97
C PHE A 105 7.37 -10.36 10.25
N GLU A 106 7.11 -9.21 9.61
CA GLU A 106 8.10 -8.50 8.80
C GLU A 106 9.31 -7.99 9.61
N ILE A 107 9.07 -7.56 10.85
CA ILE A 107 10.14 -7.06 11.73
C ILE A 107 10.81 -8.14 12.58
N GLY A 108 10.43 -9.42 12.39
CA GLY A 108 11.01 -10.55 13.12
C GLY A 108 10.60 -10.69 14.59
N MET A 109 9.46 -10.12 15.00
CA MET A 109 8.86 -10.25 16.35
C MET A 109 7.87 -11.42 16.46
N SER A 110 7.57 -12.09 15.35
CA SER A 110 6.85 -13.36 15.33
C SER A 110 7.79 -14.46 15.82
N GLY A 111 7.51 -15.02 17.00
CA GLY A 111 8.31 -16.11 17.55
C GLY A 111 8.38 -17.31 16.58
N PRO A 112 9.36 -18.22 16.76
CA PRO A 112 9.49 -19.43 15.93
C PRO A 112 8.24 -20.30 16.11
N GLY A 113 7.24 -20.12 15.25
CA GLY A 113 5.96 -20.83 15.35
C GLY A 113 4.80 -20.23 14.55
N SER A 114 4.87 -18.96 14.13
CA SER A 114 3.80 -18.31 13.33
C SER A 114 4.19 -18.20 11.86
N ARG A 115 4.41 -19.35 11.23
CA ARG A 115 4.59 -19.46 9.77
C ARG A 115 3.21 -19.61 9.11
N SER A 116 2.32 -18.64 9.30
CA SER A 116 1.05 -18.60 8.58
C SER A 116 1.32 -18.04 7.18
N GLN A 117 1.69 -18.94 6.27
CA GLN A 117 1.75 -18.65 4.84
C GLN A 117 0.39 -18.04 4.43
N PRO A 118 0.35 -16.86 3.76
CA PRO A 118 -0.89 -16.41 3.16
C PRO A 118 -1.31 -17.48 2.16
N GLN A 119 -2.42 -18.17 2.45
CA GLN A 119 -2.98 -19.15 1.54
C GLN A 119 -3.36 -18.41 0.26
N SER A 120 -2.57 -18.64 -0.79
CA SER A 120 -2.98 -18.33 -2.16
C SER A 120 -4.37 -18.93 -2.36
N PRO A 121 -5.36 -18.18 -2.89
CA PRO A 121 -6.64 -18.77 -3.23
C PRO A 121 -6.37 -19.88 -4.25
N SER A 122 -6.59 -21.12 -3.82
CA SER A 122 -6.56 -22.30 -4.66
C SER A 122 -7.59 -22.10 -5.76
N SER A 123 -7.11 -21.67 -6.93
CA SER A 123 -7.91 -21.67 -8.15
C SER A 123 -8.32 -23.12 -8.40
N PRO A 124 -9.63 -23.43 -8.51
CA PRO A 124 -10.06 -24.75 -8.90
C PRO A 124 -9.56 -25.01 -10.32
N VAL A 125 -8.71 -26.04 -10.45
CA VAL A 125 -8.28 -26.58 -11.73
C VAL A 125 -9.53 -27.02 -12.49
N PRO A 126 -9.83 -26.47 -13.68
CA PRO A 126 -10.92 -27.01 -14.49
C PRO A 126 -10.49 -28.38 -15.02
N GLN A 127 -11.22 -29.42 -14.61
CA GLN A 127 -11.11 -30.76 -15.20
C GLN A 127 -11.49 -30.68 -16.67
N SER A 128 -10.52 -30.89 -17.54
CA SER A 128 -10.71 -31.07 -18.98
C SER A 128 -11.36 -32.43 -19.24
N HIS A 129 -12.65 -32.41 -19.60
CA HIS A 129 -13.30 -33.54 -20.27
C HIS A 129 -12.94 -33.54 -21.77
N PRO A 130 -12.62 -34.70 -22.37
CA PRO A 130 -12.51 -34.82 -23.81
C PRO A 130 -13.92 -34.97 -24.39
N LEU A 131 -14.30 -34.10 -25.32
CA LEU A 131 -15.46 -34.32 -26.17
C LEU A 131 -15.09 -34.12 -27.64
N ASP A 132 -15.51 -35.13 -28.38
CA ASP A 132 -15.21 -35.48 -29.75
C ASP A 132 -15.41 -34.39 -30.81
N SER A 133 -14.59 -34.55 -31.85
CA SER A 133 -14.76 -34.08 -33.22
C SER A 133 -16.21 -34.03 -33.70
N VAL A 134 -16.70 -32.84 -34.10
CA VAL A 134 -17.61 -32.69 -35.24
C VAL A 134 -17.31 -31.38 -36.00
N LYS A 135 -16.65 -31.56 -37.15
CA LYS A 135 -16.95 -31.01 -38.49
C LYS A 135 -17.57 -29.61 -38.63
N SER A 136 -16.83 -28.72 -39.29
CA SER A 136 -17.30 -27.49 -39.95
C SER A 136 -18.44 -27.75 -40.95
N PRO A 137 -19.21 -26.71 -41.32
CA PRO A 137 -18.84 -25.99 -42.55
C PRO A 137 -19.03 -24.46 -42.52
N SER A 138 -18.29 -23.81 -43.42
CA SER A 138 -18.41 -22.43 -43.88
C SER A 138 -19.85 -21.98 -44.11
N THR A 139 -20.14 -20.71 -43.83
CA THR A 139 -20.90 -19.83 -44.74
C THR A 139 -20.57 -18.37 -44.44
N SER A 140 -19.94 -17.71 -45.40
CA SER A 140 -19.79 -16.27 -45.50
C SER A 140 -21.15 -15.59 -45.65
N PHE A 141 -21.38 -14.40 -45.08
CA PHE A 141 -22.05 -13.31 -45.80
C PHE A 141 -21.92 -11.97 -45.06
N SER A 142 -21.64 -10.95 -45.88
CA SER A 142 -21.50 -9.52 -45.62
C SER A 142 -22.69 -8.88 -44.88
N ARG A 143 -22.48 -7.72 -44.23
CA ARG A 143 -22.79 -6.38 -44.80
C ARG A 143 -22.69 -5.27 -43.73
N ALA A 144 -22.25 -4.11 -44.20
CA ALA A 144 -22.07 -2.85 -43.50
C ALA A 144 -23.38 -2.17 -43.03
N ASN A 145 -23.26 -1.28 -42.04
CA ASN A 145 -23.82 0.09 -42.00
C ASN A 145 -23.32 0.78 -40.71
N THR A 146 -22.53 1.85 -40.79
CA THR A 146 -22.95 3.26 -40.97
C THR A 146 -23.89 3.73 -39.85
N THR A 147 -23.40 4.63 -38.98
CA THR A 147 -23.86 6.02 -38.86
C THR A 147 -23.06 6.75 -37.77
N GLN A 148 -22.44 7.85 -38.18
CA GLN A 148 -21.81 8.85 -37.33
C GLN A 148 -22.88 9.59 -36.52
N ASN A 149 -22.59 9.95 -35.27
CA ASN A 149 -23.34 11.04 -34.61
C ASN A 149 -22.38 12.04 -33.97
N THR A 150 -22.10 13.08 -34.73
CA THR A 150 -21.68 14.40 -34.26
C THR A 150 -22.80 15.08 -33.46
N SER A 151 -22.51 15.57 -32.26
CA SER A 151 -23.19 16.76 -31.76
C SER A 151 -22.26 17.67 -30.97
N ILE A 152 -21.98 18.78 -31.64
CA ILE A 152 -21.48 20.05 -31.16
C ILE A 152 -22.58 20.75 -30.34
N ARG A 153 -22.22 21.47 -29.28
CA ARG A 153 -22.83 22.71 -28.71
C ARG A 153 -22.32 22.84 -27.26
N LYS A 154 -21.98 24.00 -26.71
CA LYS A 154 -21.88 25.40 -27.14
C LYS A 154 -21.25 26.15 -25.96
N ASP A 155 -20.42 27.13 -26.24
CA ASP A 155 -20.11 28.26 -25.38
C ASP A 155 -21.31 28.75 -24.56
N LYS A 156 -21.05 29.09 -23.30
CA LYS A 156 -21.79 30.16 -22.64
C LYS A 156 -20.96 30.83 -21.55
N LYS A 157 -20.41 31.97 -21.96
CA LYS A 157 -20.38 33.27 -21.27
C LYS A 157 -19.72 33.39 -19.90
#